data_AF-A0A972QE06-F1
#
_entry.id   AF-A0A972QE06-F1
#
_cell.length_a   1.000
_cell.length_b   1.000
_cell.length_c   1.000
_cell.angle_alpha   90.00
_cell.angle_beta   90.00
_cell.angle_gamma   90.00
#
_symmetry.space_group_name_H-M   'P 1'
#
loop_
_entity.id
_entity.type
_entity.pdbx_description
1 polymer ?
#
loop_
_entity_poly.entity_id
_entity_poly.type
_entity_poly.pdbx_seq_one_letter_code
_entity_poly.pdbx_strand_id
1 'polypeptide(L)'
;GFSEYLARKLYPDTVHGSKRYLYKDLDRAKLLKEKWIKDGKSPDEVDALLKKEAMEKISEHPFKYLAYTPVEAIKMTAFSYLPLLNEKAVEKYISEQNNGEVLLSLTRGIFRVVAYPILLLFIIGLMRHLKKWSAWLVLLTVILYFNLVYSLMDTIGRYAVPLIPFYCIFAVSAFFRLCGETT
;
A
#
# COMPACT_ATOMS: atom_id res chain seq x y z
N GLY A 1 -6.69 6.64 10.35
CA GLY A 1 -5.34 7.21 10.15
C GLY A 1 -5.39 8.56 9.45
N PHE A 2 -4.32 9.35 9.45
CA PHE A 2 -4.28 10.67 8.78
C PHE A 2 -4.58 10.57 7.28
N SER A 3 -4.13 9.50 6.61
CA SER A 3 -4.47 9.19 5.22
C SER A 3 -5.97 8.96 5.01
N GLU A 4 -6.65 8.29 5.94
CA GLU A 4 -8.11 8.13 5.91
C GLU A 4 -8.81 9.47 6.14
N TYR A 5 -8.33 10.30 7.07
CA TYR A 5 -8.86 11.65 7.28
C TYR A 5 -8.73 12.53 6.02
N LEU A 6 -7.58 12.50 5.36
CA LEU A 6 -7.33 13.23 4.10
C LEU A 6 -8.21 12.71 2.96
N ALA A 7 -8.33 11.39 2.81
CA ALA A 7 -9.24 10.78 1.85
C ALA A 7 -10.69 11.18 2.13
N ARG A 8 -11.10 11.27 3.40
CA ARG A 8 -12.44 11.71 3.79
C ARG A 8 -12.72 13.17 3.47
N LYS A 9 -11.72 14.03 3.66
CA LYS A 9 -11.83 15.48 3.43
C LYS A 9 -11.83 15.81 1.94
N LEU A 10 -11.05 15.11 1.14
CA LEU A 10 -10.95 15.33 -0.30
C LEU A 10 -12.09 14.66 -1.09
N TYR A 11 -12.68 13.59 -0.56
CA TYR A 11 -13.69 12.78 -1.27
C TYR A 11 -14.87 12.36 -0.37
N PRO A 12 -15.68 13.29 0.16
CA PRO A 12 -16.72 13.01 1.17
C PRO A 12 -17.79 11.99 0.73
N ASP A 13 -18.15 11.93 -0.56
CA ASP A 13 -19.13 10.98 -1.08
C ASP A 13 -18.60 9.53 -1.17
N THR A 14 -17.31 9.31 -0.90
CA THR A 14 -16.69 7.97 -0.84
C THR A 14 -16.62 7.41 0.58
N VAL A 15 -17.10 8.16 1.59
CA VAL A 15 -16.81 7.96 3.02
C VAL A 15 -17.91 7.24 3.81
N HIS A 16 -19.05 6.94 3.20
CA HIS A 16 -20.07 6.10 3.85
C HIS A 16 -19.61 4.63 3.87
N GLY A 17 -18.80 4.31 4.87
CA GLY A 17 -18.24 3.00 5.16
C GLY A 17 -16.73 2.99 4.94
N SER A 18 -15.96 2.98 6.03
CA SER A 18 -14.50 2.99 6.12
C SER A 18 -13.77 1.79 5.49
N LYS A 19 -14.37 1.12 4.48
CA LYS A 19 -13.76 0.02 3.75
C LYS A 19 -13.94 0.04 2.22
N ARG A 20 -14.79 0.86 1.57
CA ARG A 20 -15.34 0.41 0.26
C ARG A 20 -15.56 1.45 -0.85
N TYR A 21 -14.52 2.10 -1.37
CA TYR A 21 -14.59 2.56 -2.76
C TYR A 21 -14.05 1.48 -3.70
N LEU A 22 -12.77 1.11 -3.56
CA LEU A 22 -12.17 -0.01 -4.31
C LEU A 22 -12.65 -1.40 -3.86
N TYR A 23 -12.92 -1.63 -2.56
CA TYR A 23 -13.44 -2.94 -2.13
C TYR A 23 -14.88 -3.22 -2.55
N LYS A 24 -15.72 -2.19 -2.74
CA LYS A 24 -17.05 -2.37 -3.34
C LYS A 24 -16.92 -2.85 -4.77
N ASP A 25 -15.96 -2.30 -5.51
CA ASP A 25 -15.66 -2.71 -6.88
C ASP A 25 -14.90 -4.03 -6.97
N LEU A 26 -14.05 -4.39 -6.01
CA LEU A 26 -13.38 -5.70 -5.93
C LEU A 26 -14.37 -6.80 -5.54
N ASP A 27 -15.24 -6.58 -4.57
CA ASP A 27 -16.25 -7.57 -4.19
C ASP A 27 -17.33 -7.67 -5.27
N ARG A 28 -17.72 -6.55 -5.90
CA ARG A 28 -18.53 -6.56 -7.12
C ARG A 28 -17.82 -7.28 -8.27
N ALA A 29 -16.53 -7.05 -8.49
CA ALA A 29 -15.75 -7.73 -9.53
C ALA A 29 -15.63 -9.23 -9.26
N LYS A 30 -15.50 -9.66 -8.00
CA LYS A 30 -15.57 -11.08 -7.63
C LYS A 30 -16.95 -11.66 -7.91
N LEU A 31 -18.01 -10.98 -7.50
CA LEU A 31 -19.40 -11.42 -7.77
C LEU A 31 -19.69 -11.47 -9.27
N LEU A 32 -19.20 -10.50 -10.05
CA LEU A 32 -19.31 -10.47 -11.51
C LEU A 32 -18.49 -11.60 -12.15
N LYS A 33 -17.27 -11.83 -11.68
CA LYS A 33 -16.42 -12.96 -12.10
C LYS A 33 -17.12 -14.29 -11.86
N GLU A 34 -17.64 -14.52 -10.66
CA GLU A 34 -18.39 -15.72 -10.31
C GLU A 34 -19.66 -15.87 -11.13
N LYS A 35 -20.39 -14.77 -11.36
CA LYS A 35 -21.59 -14.76 -12.21
C LYS A 35 -21.26 -15.13 -13.65
N TRP A 36 -20.27 -14.49 -14.26
CA TRP A 36 -19.91 -14.73 -15.66
C TRP A 36 -19.31 -16.12 -15.88
N ILE A 37 -18.56 -16.66 -14.91
CA ILE A 37 -18.12 -18.05 -14.94
C ILE A 37 -19.34 -19.00 -14.88
N LYS A 38 -20.32 -18.71 -14.01
CA LYS A 38 -21.58 -19.48 -13.96
C LYS A 38 -22.41 -19.37 -15.23
N ASP A 39 -22.35 -18.23 -15.91
CA ASP A 39 -22.98 -17.99 -17.21
C ASP A 39 -22.21 -18.69 -18.37
N GLY A 40 -21.17 -19.49 -18.08
CA GLY A 40 -20.45 -20.31 -19.04
C GLY A 40 -19.32 -19.59 -19.79
N LYS A 41 -18.96 -18.37 -19.37
CA LYS A 41 -17.86 -17.62 -20.00
C LYS A 41 -16.51 -18.23 -19.63
N SER A 42 -15.59 -18.22 -20.60
CA SER A 42 -14.20 -18.65 -20.36
C SER A 42 -13.49 -17.67 -19.42
N PRO A 43 -12.48 -18.13 -18.65
CA PRO A 43 -11.69 -17.25 -17.78
C PRO A 43 -11.09 -16.04 -18.52
N ASP A 44 -10.64 -16.24 -19.76
CA ASP A 44 -10.04 -15.18 -20.58
C ASP A 44 -11.07 -14.12 -21.00
N GLU A 45 -12.29 -14.55 -21.34
CA GLU A 45 -13.40 -13.62 -21.63
C GLU A 45 -13.80 -12.81 -20.39
N VAL A 46 -13.83 -13.46 -19.23
CA VAL A 46 -14.16 -12.81 -17.96
C VAL A 46 -13.13 -11.74 -17.61
N ASP A 47 -11.85 -12.06 -17.75
CA ASP A 47 -10.78 -11.10 -17.46
C ASP A 47 -10.78 -9.94 -18.47
N ALA A 48 -11.11 -10.19 -19.75
CA ALA A 48 -11.27 -9.14 -20.75
C ALA A 48 -12.45 -8.18 -20.42
N LEU A 49 -13.59 -8.73 -19.98
CA LEU A 49 -14.76 -7.94 -19.57
C LEU A 49 -14.47 -7.10 -18.32
N LEU A 50 -13.83 -7.69 -17.31
CA LEU A 50 -13.40 -6.97 -16.11
C LEU A 50 -12.44 -5.84 -16.44
N LYS A 51 -11.47 -6.09 -17.33
CA LYS A 51 -10.52 -5.07 -17.79
C LYS A 51 -11.24 -3.92 -18.49
N LYS A 52 -12.23 -4.22 -19.35
CA LYS A 52 -13.02 -3.19 -20.04
C LYS A 52 -13.79 -2.31 -19.05
N GLU A 53 -14.50 -2.89 -18.09
CA GLU A 53 -15.25 -2.14 -17.07
C GLU A 53 -14.32 -1.30 -16.18
N ALA A 54 -13.14 -1.83 -15.83
CA ALA A 54 -12.13 -1.07 -15.09
C ALA A 54 -11.59 0.13 -15.89
N MET A 55 -11.29 -0.05 -17.18
CA MET A 55 -10.81 1.03 -18.04
C MET A 55 -11.84 2.12 -18.26
N GLU A 56 -13.12 1.77 -18.42
CA GLU A 56 -14.22 2.73 -18.53
C GLU A 56 -14.32 3.60 -17.27
N LYS A 57 -14.29 2.99 -16.08
CA LYS A 57 -14.30 3.72 -14.81
C LYS A 57 -13.07 4.62 -14.60
N ILE A 58 -11.88 4.15 -14.99
CA ILE A 58 -10.65 4.95 -14.93
C ILE A 58 -10.78 6.16 -15.85
N SER A 59 -11.34 5.96 -17.04
CA SER A 59 -11.57 7.03 -18.02
C SER A 59 -12.59 8.06 -17.55
N GLU A 60 -13.62 7.65 -16.80
CA GLU A 60 -14.62 8.58 -16.25
C GLU A 60 -14.03 9.51 -15.16
N HIS A 61 -13.02 9.04 -14.41
CA HIS A 61 -12.47 9.74 -13.25
C HIS A 61 -10.93 9.71 -13.14
N PRO A 62 -10.18 10.13 -14.17
CA PRO A 62 -8.72 9.92 -14.24
C PRO A 62 -7.97 10.59 -13.09
N PHE A 63 -8.36 11.80 -12.71
CA PHE A 63 -7.72 12.53 -11.62
C PHE A 63 -7.99 11.90 -10.24
N LYS A 64 -9.14 11.25 -10.04
CA LYS A 64 -9.43 10.54 -8.78
C LYS A 64 -8.55 9.30 -8.64
N TYR A 65 -8.32 8.57 -9.73
CA TYR A 65 -7.40 7.42 -9.74
C TYR A 65 -5.95 7.86 -9.50
N LEU A 66 -5.49 8.93 -10.15
CA LEU A 66 -4.15 9.46 -9.91
C LEU A 66 -3.94 9.97 -8.47
N ALA A 67 -4.95 10.62 -7.89
CA ALA A 67 -4.88 11.11 -6.50
C ALA A 67 -4.89 9.98 -5.46
N TYR A 68 -5.29 8.76 -5.83
CA TYR A 68 -5.22 7.58 -4.97
C TYR A 68 -3.79 7.02 -4.89
N THR A 69 -3.01 7.16 -5.96
CA THR A 69 -1.63 6.63 -6.05
C THR A 69 -0.72 7.10 -4.89
N PRO A 70 -0.70 8.38 -4.49
CA PRO A 70 0.07 8.83 -3.31
C PRO A 70 -0.40 8.21 -2.00
N VAL A 71 -1.71 7.97 -1.84
CA VAL A 71 -2.27 7.37 -0.62
C VAL A 71 -1.81 5.92 -0.47
N GLU A 72 -1.79 5.16 -1.57
CA GLU A 72 -1.26 3.80 -1.59
C GLU A 72 0.26 3.77 -1.39
N ALA A 73 0.99 4.69 -2.00
CA ALA A 73 2.42 4.85 -1.75
C ALA A 73 2.73 5.12 -0.26
N ILE A 74 1.92 5.95 0.42
CA ILE A 74 2.04 6.18 1.86
C ILE A 74 1.75 4.89 2.66
N LYS A 75 0.77 4.08 2.27
CA LYS A 75 0.48 2.80 2.94
C LYS A 75 1.61 1.79 2.74
N MET A 76 2.19 1.73 1.54
CA MET A 76 3.34 0.87 1.24
C MET A 76 4.59 1.30 2.02
N THR A 77 4.86 2.60 2.12
CA THR A 77 6.02 3.16 2.84
C THR A 77 5.88 3.03 4.36
N ALA A 78 4.67 3.09 4.91
CA ALA A 78 4.43 2.99 6.36
C ALA A 78 4.41 1.53 6.90
N PHE A 79 4.96 0.57 6.15
CA PHE A 79 4.92 -0.88 6.44
C PHE A 79 3.54 -1.35 6.93
N SER A 80 2.48 -0.73 6.42
CA SER A 80 1.12 -0.95 6.93
C SER A 80 0.52 -2.26 6.46
N TYR A 81 1.14 -2.85 5.44
CA TYR A 81 0.90 -4.22 5.03
C TYR A 81 1.82 -5.13 5.83
N LEU A 82 1.23 -5.86 6.77
CA LEU A 82 1.90 -7.00 7.37
C LEU A 82 2.16 -8.02 6.27
N PRO A 83 3.42 -8.39 5.99
CA PRO A 83 3.73 -9.35 4.95
C PRO A 83 3.47 -10.78 5.46
N LEU A 84 2.20 -11.08 5.72
CA LEU A 84 1.77 -12.42 6.03
C LEU A 84 1.72 -13.20 4.71
N LEU A 85 2.58 -14.21 4.57
CA LEU A 85 2.36 -15.24 3.57
C LEU A 85 0.99 -15.84 3.85
N ASN A 86 0.05 -15.68 2.91
CA ASN A 86 -1.32 -16.16 3.03
C ASN A 86 -2.16 -15.44 4.11
N GLU A 87 -2.20 -14.10 4.05
CA GLU A 87 -3.00 -13.24 4.94
C GLU A 87 -4.44 -13.76 5.15
N LYS A 88 -5.12 -14.25 4.11
CA LYS A 88 -6.48 -14.79 4.23
C LYS A 88 -6.58 -16.05 5.08
N ALA A 89 -5.63 -16.99 4.95
CA ALA A 89 -5.65 -18.20 5.77
C ALA A 89 -5.27 -17.90 7.22
N VAL A 90 -4.34 -16.96 7.43
CA VAL A 90 -3.94 -16.51 8.77
C VAL A 90 -5.08 -15.72 9.44
N GLU A 91 -5.73 -14.81 8.72
CA GLU A 91 -6.91 -14.08 9.21
C GLU A 91 -8.04 -15.03 9.56
N LYS A 92 -8.32 -16.03 8.71
CA LYS A 92 -9.34 -17.04 8.98
C LYS A 92 -9.01 -17.85 10.24
N TYR A 93 -7.80 -18.42 10.30
CA TYR A 93 -7.34 -19.24 11.42
C TYR A 93 -7.35 -18.47 12.75
N ILE A 94 -6.94 -17.20 12.72
CA ILE A 94 -6.92 -16.35 13.92
C ILE A 94 -8.34 -15.89 14.27
N SER A 95 -9.19 -15.54 13.29
CA SER A 95 -10.58 -15.15 13.55
C SER A 95 -11.43 -16.27 14.16
N GLU A 96 -11.07 -17.54 13.90
CA GLU A 96 -11.69 -18.72 14.49
C GLU A 96 -11.27 -18.95 15.95
N GLN A 97 -10.23 -18.26 16.45
CA GLN A 97 -9.83 -18.26 17.85
C GLN A 97 -10.51 -17.15 18.66
N ASN A 98 -10.84 -17.45 19.92
CA ASN A 98 -11.34 -16.45 20.87
C ASN A 98 -10.33 -15.29 20.99
N ASN A 99 -10.79 -14.06 20.74
CA ASN A 99 -10.00 -12.81 20.72
C ASN A 99 -8.99 -12.63 19.57
N GLY A 100 -9.03 -13.44 18.52
CA GLY A 100 -8.07 -13.35 17.41
C GLY A 100 -8.07 -12.02 16.66
N GLU A 101 -9.22 -11.38 16.50
CA GLU A 101 -9.31 -10.05 15.87
C GLU A 101 -8.54 -8.98 16.67
N VAL A 102 -8.56 -9.08 18.00
CA VAL A 102 -7.84 -8.16 18.90
C VAL A 102 -6.33 -8.36 18.75
N LEU A 103 -5.88 -9.62 18.71
CA LEU A 103 -4.45 -9.96 18.53
C LEU A 103 -3.92 -9.48 17.17
N LEU A 104 -4.69 -9.69 16.10
CA LEU A 104 -4.36 -9.18 14.77
C LEU A 104 -4.28 -7.65 14.78
N SER A 105 -5.27 -6.96 15.33
CA SER A 105 -5.27 -5.50 15.43
C SER A 105 -4.05 -4.98 16.21
N LEU A 106 -3.71 -5.62 17.33
CA LEU A 106 -2.58 -5.25 18.17
C LEU A 106 -1.24 -5.41 17.43
N THR A 107 -1.03 -6.56 16.76
CA THR A 107 0.18 -6.80 15.97
C THR A 107 0.31 -5.79 14.83
N ARG A 108 -0.76 -5.53 14.06
CA ARG A 108 -0.78 -4.46 13.04
C ARG A 108 -0.42 -3.09 13.64
N GLY A 109 -0.93 -2.81 14.84
CA GLY A 109 -0.66 -1.58 15.58
C GLY A 109 0.83 -1.42 15.91
N ILE A 110 1.46 -2.44 16.49
CA ILE A 110 2.89 -2.42 16.86
C ILE A 110 3.76 -2.15 15.63
N PHE A 111 3.53 -2.87 14.52
CA PHE A 111 4.29 -2.65 13.28
C PHE A 111 4.17 -1.20 12.78
N ARG A 112 2.98 -0.60 12.83
CA ARG A 112 2.80 0.82 12.46
C ARG A 112 3.56 1.77 13.38
N VAL A 113 3.51 1.52 14.70
CA VAL A 113 4.21 2.37 15.68
C VAL A 113 5.72 2.33 15.46
N VAL A 114 6.30 1.18 15.11
CA VAL A 114 7.73 1.04 14.77
C VAL A 114 8.05 1.63 13.39
N ALA A 115 7.13 1.51 12.43
CA ALA A 115 7.31 1.97 11.06
C ALA A 115 7.42 3.50 10.96
N TYR A 116 6.60 4.25 11.71
CA TYR A 116 6.58 5.71 11.60
C TYR A 116 7.93 6.38 11.96
N PRO A 117 8.63 6.00 13.05
CA PRO A 117 9.98 6.46 13.33
C PRO A 117 10.98 6.13 12.21
N ILE A 118 10.93 4.92 11.66
CA ILE A 118 11.82 4.53 10.55
C ILE A 118 11.55 5.41 9.32
N LEU A 119 10.28 5.65 8.99
CA LEU A 119 9.89 6.51 7.89
C LEU A 119 10.33 7.96 8.12
N LEU A 120 10.22 8.47 9.35
CA LEU A 120 10.70 9.80 9.72
C LEU A 120 12.22 9.91 9.51
N LEU A 121 12.98 8.95 10.03
CA LEU A 121 14.44 8.89 9.86
C LEU A 121 14.83 8.74 8.38
N PHE A 122 14.08 7.94 7.60
CA PHE A 122 14.25 7.84 6.16
C PHE A 122 14.10 9.21 5.47
N ILE A 123 13.04 9.97 5.78
CA ILE A 123 12.82 11.31 5.20
C ILE A 123 13.96 12.25 5.59
N ILE A 124 14.39 12.24 6.86
CA ILE A 124 15.51 13.06 7.33
C ILE A 124 16.81 12.68 6.59
N GLY A 125 17.10 11.38 6.47
CA GLY A 125 18.26 10.87 5.74
C GLY A 125 18.23 11.30 4.28
N LEU A 126 17.09 11.12 3.63
CA LEU A 126 16.86 11.55 2.26
C LEU A 126 17.14 13.04 2.08
N MET A 127 16.52 13.90 2.92
CA MET A 127 16.70 15.35 2.87
C MET A 127 18.16 15.78 3.04
N ARG A 128 18.93 15.07 3.87
CA ARG A 128 20.35 15.36 4.11
C ARG A 128 21.25 14.88 2.98
N HIS A 129 20.87 13.84 2.25
CA HIS A 129 21.60 13.34 1.10
C HIS A 129 21.25 14.04 -0.22
N LEU A 130 20.28 14.97 -0.24
CA LEU A 130 19.96 15.84 -1.39
C LEU A 130 21.12 16.76 -1.85
N LYS A 131 22.28 16.76 -1.20
CA LYS A 131 23.46 17.47 -1.73
C LYS A 131 24.41 16.57 -2.52
N LYS A 132 24.30 15.25 -2.37
CA LYS A 132 25.15 14.25 -3.04
C LYS A 132 24.29 13.28 -3.86
N TRP A 133 23.38 13.82 -4.67
CA TRP A 133 22.39 13.01 -5.42
C TRP A 133 23.01 11.88 -6.22
N SER A 134 24.17 12.09 -6.85
CA SER A 134 24.81 11.08 -7.70
C SER A 134 25.10 9.75 -6.99
N ALA A 135 25.45 9.80 -5.70
CA ALA A 135 25.74 8.59 -4.90
C ALA A 135 24.48 7.84 -4.45
N TRP A 136 23.34 8.52 -4.40
CA TRP A 136 22.08 7.98 -3.87
C TRP A 136 21.01 7.80 -4.93
N LEU A 137 21.28 8.22 -6.18
CA LEU A 137 20.34 8.22 -7.28
C LEU A 137 19.85 6.81 -7.59
N VAL A 138 20.75 5.82 -7.63
CA VAL A 138 20.38 4.42 -7.90
C VAL A 138 19.40 3.89 -6.84
N LEU A 139 19.67 4.13 -5.55
CA LEU A 139 18.80 3.72 -4.45
C LEU A 139 17.44 4.41 -4.53
N LEU A 140 17.42 5.71 -4.83
CA LEU A 140 16.19 6.46 -4.99
C LEU A 140 15.37 6.00 -6.19
N THR A 141 16.01 5.72 -7.32
CA THR A 141 15.36 5.19 -8.51
C THR A 141 14.72 3.84 -8.21
N VAL A 142 15.37 2.97 -7.46
CA VAL A 142 14.78 1.69 -7.02
C VAL A 142 13.55 1.93 -6.15
N ILE A 143 13.65 2.78 -5.12
CA ILE A 143 12.51 3.10 -4.23
C ILE A 143 11.35 3.69 -5.04
N LEU A 144 11.61 4.65 -5.92
CA LEU A 144 10.59 5.29 -6.75
C LEU A 144 9.98 4.33 -7.77
N TYR A 145 10.80 3.50 -8.42
CA TYR A 145 10.33 2.50 -9.38
C TYR A 145 9.36 1.53 -8.71
N PHE A 146 9.74 0.97 -7.56
CA PHE A 146 8.86 0.07 -6.83
C PHE A 146 7.60 0.80 -6.35
N ASN A 147 7.71 1.96 -5.69
CA ASN A 147 6.51 2.67 -5.23
C ASN A 147 5.57 3.06 -6.38
N LEU A 148 6.09 3.51 -7.52
CA LEU A 148 5.27 3.95 -8.66
C LEU A 148 4.65 2.75 -9.39
N VAL A 149 5.43 1.72 -9.72
CA VAL A 149 4.91 0.53 -10.40
C VAL A 149 3.90 -0.19 -9.52
N TYR A 150 4.19 -0.39 -8.23
CA TYR A 150 3.29 -1.14 -7.35
C TYR A 150 2.07 -0.34 -6.88
N SER A 151 2.14 0.98 -6.81
CA SER A 151 0.94 1.81 -6.58
C SER A 151 0.00 1.82 -7.79
N LEU A 152 0.49 1.50 -9.00
CA LEU A 152 -0.32 1.36 -10.21
C LEU A 152 -0.85 -0.06 -10.44
N MET A 153 -0.16 -1.11 -9.95
CA MET A 153 -0.49 -2.52 -10.22
C MET A 153 -1.47 -3.18 -9.22
N ASP A 154 -2.26 -2.37 -8.49
CA ASP A 154 -3.11 -2.78 -7.38
C ASP A 154 -2.29 -3.34 -6.20
N THR A 155 -2.37 -2.66 -5.06
CA THR A 155 -1.40 -2.68 -3.97
C THR A 155 -1.36 -4.02 -3.24
N ILE A 156 -0.71 -5.03 -3.82
CA ILE A 156 -0.43 -6.26 -3.08
C ILE A 156 0.68 -5.94 -2.09
N GLY A 157 0.30 -5.80 -0.83
CA GLY A 157 1.18 -5.38 0.27
C GLY A 157 2.51 -6.15 0.38
N ARG A 158 2.56 -7.37 -0.15
CA ARG A 158 3.79 -8.19 -0.26
C ARG A 158 4.94 -7.49 -0.98
N TYR A 159 4.65 -6.57 -1.89
CA TYR A 159 5.69 -5.83 -2.64
C TYR A 159 6.26 -4.64 -1.88
N ALA A 160 5.75 -4.33 -0.69
CA ALA A 160 6.40 -3.39 0.23
C ALA A 160 7.64 -4.02 0.91
N VAL A 161 7.72 -5.35 0.99
CA VAL A 161 8.79 -6.06 1.70
C VAL A 161 10.18 -5.79 1.11
N PRO A 162 10.39 -5.87 -0.22
CA PRO A 162 11.70 -5.60 -0.81
C PRO A 162 12.16 -4.16 -0.60
N LEU A 163 11.26 -3.22 -0.28
CA LEU A 163 11.59 -1.83 -0.02
C LEU A 163 12.12 -1.59 1.42
N ILE A 164 11.81 -2.48 2.37
CA ILE A 164 12.21 -2.35 3.78
C ILE A 164 13.72 -2.07 3.93
N PRO A 165 14.64 -2.85 3.32
CA PRO A 165 16.07 -2.64 3.49
C PRO A 165 16.52 -1.25 3.01
N PHE A 166 15.94 -0.74 1.92
CA PHE A 166 16.26 0.57 1.39
C PHE A 166 15.84 1.70 2.33
N TYR A 167 14.64 1.62 2.91
CA TYR A 167 14.21 2.57 3.94
C TYR A 167 15.12 2.51 5.17
N CYS A 168 15.53 1.32 5.60
CA CYS A 168 16.45 1.14 6.73
C CYS A 168 17.84 1.75 6.45
N ILE A 169 18.40 1.61 5.24
CA ILE A 169 19.71 2.19 4.89
C ILE A 169 19.72 3.71 5.12
N PHE A 170 18.71 4.42 4.61
CA PHE A 170 18.59 5.87 4.80
C PHE A 170 18.24 6.24 6.25
N ALA A 171 17.42 5.44 6.93
CA ALA A 171 17.08 5.69 8.33
C ALA A 171 18.31 5.56 9.24
N VAL A 172 19.13 4.54 9.01
CA VAL A 172 20.39 4.30 9.73
C VAL A 172 21.41 5.39 9.42
N SER A 173 21.56 5.79 8.15
CA SER A 173 22.49 6.88 7.80
C SER A 173 22.10 8.21 8.47
N ALA A 174 20.80 8.47 8.62
CA ALA A 174 20.29 9.61 9.37
C ALA A 174 20.60 9.48 10.86
N PHE A 175 20.34 8.31 11.44
CA PHE A 175 20.54 8.04 12.86
C PHE A 175 22.00 8.25 13.29
N PHE A 176 22.97 7.63 12.61
CA PHE A 176 24.40 7.79 12.94
C PHE A 176 24.85 9.26 12.90
N ARG A 177 24.37 10.02 11.91
CA ARG A 177 24.68 11.45 11.79
C ARG A 177 24.01 12.30 12.87
N LEU A 178 22.79 11.97 13.29
CA LEU A 178 22.09 12.65 14.38
C LEU A 178 22.74 12.36 15.74
N CYS A 179 23.27 11.15 15.93
CA CYS A 179 23.98 10.74 17.13
C CYS A 179 25.44 11.22 17.20
N GLY A 180 25.92 11.96 16.20
CA GLY A 180 27.21 12.66 16.27
C GLY A 180 28.39 11.97 15.58
N GLU A 181 28.18 10.89 14.82
CA GLU A 181 29.24 10.37 13.96
C GLU A 181 29.33 11.23 12.68
N THR A 182 30.10 12.32 12.79
CA THR A 182 30.64 13.04 11.64
C THR A 182 31.84 12.26 11.10
N THR A 183 31.58 11.31 10.20
CA THR A 183 32.58 10.85 9.21
C THR A 183 32.23 11.41 7.84
#